data_AF-A0A925XTU8-F1
#
_entry.id   AF-A0A925XTU8-F1
#
_cell.length_a   1.000
_cell.length_b   1.000
_cell.length_c   1.000
_cell.angle_alpha   90.00
_cell.angle_beta   90.00
_cell.angle_gamma   90.00
#
_symmetry.space_group_name_H-M   'P 1'
#
loop_
_entity.id
_entity.type
_entity.pdbx_description
1 polymer ?
#
loop_
_entity_poly.entity_id
_entity_poly.type
_entity_poly.pdbx_seq_one_letter_code
_entity_poly.pdbx_strand_id
1 'polypeptide(L)' 'MTALTLHWPALELTDERFERLCASNPELRLERTAAGDLEVMA' A
#
# COMPACT_ATOMS: atom_id res chain seq x y z
N MET A 1 -13.39 -10.46 -4.41
CA MET A 1 -12.38 -9.46 -4.03
C MET A 1 -12.02 -9.71 -2.60
N THR A 2 -10.81 -10.18 -2.36
CA THR A 2 -10.29 -10.41 -1.00
C THR A 2 -9.26 -9.33 -0.76
N ALA A 3 -9.48 -8.49 0.24
CA ALA A 3 -8.50 -7.49 0.64
C ALA A 3 -7.46 -8.16 1.56
N LEU A 4 -6.18 -7.90 1.31
CA LEU A 4 -5.08 -8.27 2.18
C LEU A 4 -4.54 -7.01 2.83
N THR A 5 -4.61 -6.94 4.16
CA THR A 5 -4.03 -5.84 4.93
C THR A 5 -2.62 -6.22 5.37
N LEU A 6 -1.65 -5.39 5.00
CA LEU A 6 -0.26 -5.53 5.43
C LEU A 6 0.00 -4.51 6.54
N HIS A 7 0.26 -5.02 7.73
CA HIS A 7 0.77 -4.19 8.82
C HIS A 7 2.22 -3.87 8.53
N TRP A 8 2.50 -2.59 8.26
CA TRP A 8 3.82 -2.15 7.87
C TRP A 8 4.48 -1.39 9.02
N PRO A 9 5.32 -2.06 9.85
CA PRO A 9 5.92 -1.40 10.99
C PRO A 9 6.98 -0.40 10.52
N ALA A 10 6.75 0.89 10.81
CA ALA A 10 7.75 1.93 10.98
C ALA A 10 8.62 2.38 9.78
N LEU A 11 8.46 1.85 8.56
CA LEU A 11 8.99 2.58 7.40
C LEU A 11 7.95 3.63 7.03
N GLU A 12 8.27 4.91 7.21
CA GLU A 12 7.45 5.96 6.61
C GLU A 12 7.35 5.70 5.11
N LEU A 13 6.14 5.29 4.70
CA LEU A 13 5.78 5.16 3.31
C LEU A 13 5.51 6.58 2.81
N THR A 14 6.61 7.30 2.59
CA THR A 14 6.58 8.62 1.98
C THR A 14 5.80 8.56 0.67
N ASP A 15 5.22 9.69 0.25
CA ASP A 15 4.42 9.74 -0.97
C ASP A 15 5.19 9.18 -2.18
N GLU A 16 6.47 9.52 -2.32
CA GLU A 16 7.35 8.98 -3.37
C GLU A 16 7.50 7.44 -3.32
N ARG A 17 7.59 6.86 -2.11
CA ARG A 17 7.70 5.40 -1.95
C ARG A 17 6.39 4.73 -2.30
N PHE A 18 5.28 5.32 -1.89
CA PHE A 18 3.94 4.83 -2.23
C PHE A 18 3.71 4.87 -3.74
N GLU A 19 4.04 5.99 -4.40
CA GLU A 19 3.90 6.15 -5.85
C GLU A 19 4.71 5.09 -6.61
N ARG A 20 5.98 4.85 -6.22
CA ARG A 20 6.78 3.79 -6.83
C ARG A 20 6.19 2.41 -6.61
N LEU A 21 5.60 2.15 -5.44
CA LEU A 21 4.96 0.87 -5.14
C LEU A 21 3.74 0.66 -6.04
N CYS A 22 2.91 1.68 -6.23
CA CYS A 22 1.79 1.65 -7.19
C CYS A 22 2.27 1.43 -8.62
N ALA A 23 3.29 2.18 -9.06
CA ALA A 23 3.84 2.04 -10.42
C ALA A 23 4.43 0.64 -10.69
N SER A 24 4.96 -0.02 -9.66
CA SER A 24 5.53 -1.36 -9.78
C SER A 24 4.49 -2.48 -9.77
N ASN A 25 3.25 -2.21 -9.34
CA ASN A 25 2.17 -3.19 -9.24
C ASN A 25 0.88 -2.64 -9.88
N PRO A 26 0.88 -2.34 -11.19
CA PRO A 26 -0.24 -1.67 -11.87
C PRO A 26 -1.56 -2.47 -11.86
N GLU A 27 -1.50 -3.77 -11.63
CA GLU A 27 -2.63 -4.68 -11.52
C GLU A 27 -3.31 -4.65 -10.15
N LEU A 28 -2.62 -4.13 -9.13
CA LEU A 28 -3.11 -4.08 -7.76
C LEU A 28 -3.70 -2.71 -7.45
N ARG A 29 -4.79 -2.71 -6.67
CA ARG A 29 -5.26 -1.48 -6.02
C ARG A 29 -4.67 -1.42 -4.62
N LEU A 30 -3.78 -0.45 -4.42
CA LEU A 30 -3.07 -0.20 -3.17
C LEU A 30 -3.65 1.03 -2.46
N GLU A 31 -3.95 0.93 -1.17
CA GLU A 31 -4.46 2.05 -0.36
C GLU A 31 -3.70 2.17 0.96
N ARG A 32 -3.41 3.42 1.36
CA ARG A 32 -2.83 3.72 2.68
C ARG A 32 -3.95 4.05 3.66
N THR A 33 -3.95 3.39 4.82
CA THR A 33 -4.89 3.72 5.89
C THR A 33 -4.39 4.90 6.71
N ALA A 34 -5.28 5.53 7.48
CA ALA A 34 -4.91 6.59 8.41
C ALA A 34 -3.95 6.14 9.52
N ALA A 35 -3.85 4.83 9.78
CA ALA A 35 -2.91 4.24 10.72
C ALA A 35 -1.50 4.02 10.12
N GLY A 36 -1.34 4.24 8.81
CA GLY A 36 -0.10 3.96 8.07
C GLY A 36 0.02 2.53 7.56
N ASP A 37 -1.03 1.71 7.69
CA ASP A 37 -1.07 0.37 7.10
C ASP A 37 -1.33 0.44 5.58
N LEU A 38 -0.99 -0.64 4.88
CA LEU A 38 -1.24 -0.78 3.44
C LEU A 38 -2.32 -1.84 3.20
N GLU A 39 -3.39 -1.46 2.50
CA GLU A 39 -4.41 -2.38 2.01
C GLU A 39 -4.17 -2.71 0.53
N VAL A 40 -4.19 -4.00 0.20
CA VAL A 40 -4.01 -4.52 -1.15
C VAL A 40 -5.29 -5.20 -1.60
N MET A 41 -5.81 -4.77 -2.74
CA MET A 41 -6.98 -5.36 -3.39
C MET A 41 -6.61 -5.90 -4.77
N ALA A 42 -6.92 -7.19 -4.98
CA ALA A 42 -6.76 -7.93 -6.23
C ALA A 42 -8.05 -8.67 -6.62
#